data_AF-A0A940QZ05-F1
#
_entry.id   AF-A0A940QZ05-F1
#
_cell.length_a   1.000
_cell.length_b   1.000
_cell.length_c   1.000
_cell.angle_alpha   90.00
_cell.angle_beta   90.00
_cell.angle_gamma   90.00
#
_symmetry.space_group_name_H-M   'P 1'
#
loop_
_entity.id
_entity.type
_entity.pdbx_description
1 polymer ?
#
loop_
_entity_poly.entity_id
_entity_poly.type
_entity_poly.pdbx_seq_one_letter_code
_entity_poly.pdbx_strand_id
1 'polypeptide(L)'
;MSGKIQFIITVSLFSLFGSFSSCKKGDAGTEALPEKVTPFPTAIGEPVGEPQIQVIGAAGGTITSPDGRVSLAIPAGALNANTTIKIQSIENTTPQGIGLSYDFLPNGQQFAKPVTVTLHYNEEEMGGTAPELLGLGFQNNQNVWQGIGKMQVNKAARTVAATINHFSRWSFYATFKMLPGLKTVLVNQTVPLQVVKLPYSEDPDPNNMDELLHTLGEPQVVAVDRVSNWQVNGQPSQDGNVNGWLTGAAANEKVYHAPGNIPAGNPVAVSADLNTGKGVIKLISNITVQKESLFEFTCDGQRYGDLYGTVTASASAGTFMLFMMATDVTGDNVPSLVLAMDQGFKGKGVYAFGEHNLAACTVTTYPYEWKTEYYEEGSVMPRFGNGTVSITAWGNIGELVTGTVSGTLHFQKTVGNITEHKTAPLNAKFSYIRTE
;
A
#
# COMPACT_ATOMS: atom_id res chain seq x y z
N MET A 1 -37.38 -75.88 80.86
CA MET A 1 -36.66 -75.28 79.71
C MET A 1 -37.37 -73.99 79.34
N SER A 2 -36.68 -72.84 79.23
CA SER A 2 -37.32 -71.53 79.07
C SER A 2 -36.35 -70.43 78.57
N GLY A 3 -36.83 -69.57 77.66
CA GLY A 3 -36.51 -68.14 77.56
C GLY A 3 -35.15 -67.66 76.99
N LYS A 4 -35.21 -66.93 75.85
CA LYS A 4 -34.45 -65.72 75.40
C LYS A 4 -34.79 -65.44 73.91
N ILE A 5 -35.03 -64.23 73.38
CA ILE A 5 -34.35 -62.90 73.42
C ILE A 5 -33.09 -62.92 72.52
N GLN A 6 -32.92 -62.09 71.46
CA GLN A 6 -33.71 -60.95 70.90
C GLN A 6 -33.60 -60.95 69.33
N PHE A 7 -33.69 -59.90 68.47
CA PHE A 7 -33.64 -58.43 68.57
C PHE A 7 -34.64 -57.71 67.60
N ILE A 8 -34.22 -56.78 66.73
CA ILE A 8 -35.02 -55.77 65.99
C ILE A 8 -34.40 -55.47 64.60
N ILE A 9 -35.21 -55.15 63.58
CA ILE A 9 -35.01 -54.07 62.57
C ILE A 9 -36.36 -53.76 61.91
N THR A 10 -36.69 -52.48 61.70
CA THR A 10 -38.00 -52.01 61.20
C THR A 10 -37.84 -51.22 59.90
N VAL A 11 -38.69 -51.49 58.91
CA VAL A 11 -38.79 -50.75 57.64
C VAL A 11 -40.07 -49.93 57.64
N SER A 12 -39.97 -48.64 57.30
CA SER A 12 -41.10 -47.78 56.95
C SER A 12 -40.75 -46.87 55.79
N LEU A 13 -41.51 -46.97 54.70
CA LEU A 13 -41.42 -46.12 53.51
C LEU A 13 -42.60 -45.14 53.52
N PHE A 14 -42.34 -43.84 53.39
CA PHE A 14 -43.42 -42.84 53.28
C PHE A 14 -43.05 -41.77 52.25
N SER A 15 -44.00 -41.44 51.38
CA SER A 15 -43.85 -40.41 50.35
C SER A 15 -44.39 -39.07 50.85
N LEU A 16 -43.76 -37.97 50.46
CA LEU A 16 -44.30 -36.62 50.68
C LEU A 16 -44.06 -35.75 49.44
N PHE A 17 -45.09 -35.00 49.04
CA PHE A 17 -45.00 -34.01 47.95
C PHE A 17 -44.17 -32.80 48.39
N GLY A 18 -43.35 -32.26 47.48
CA GLY A 18 -42.59 -31.03 47.69
C GLY A 18 -42.55 -30.17 46.43
N SER A 19 -43.34 -29.10 46.40
CA SER A 19 -43.46 -28.20 45.25
C SER A 19 -42.29 -27.22 45.18
N PHE A 20 -41.51 -27.25 44.10
CA PHE A 20 -40.48 -26.25 43.81
C PHE A 20 -40.87 -25.36 42.62
N SER A 21 -41.49 -24.21 42.93
CA SER A 21 -41.60 -23.10 41.99
C SER A 21 -40.22 -22.45 41.82
N SER A 22 -39.59 -22.63 40.66
CA SER A 22 -38.34 -21.93 40.32
C SER A 22 -38.54 -21.09 39.05
N CYS A 23 -38.89 -19.82 39.23
CA CYS A 23 -38.95 -18.85 38.15
C CYS A 23 -37.53 -18.51 37.67
N LYS A 24 -37.00 -19.28 36.69
CA LYS A 24 -35.88 -18.77 35.88
C LYS A 24 -36.41 -17.65 34.99
N LYS A 25 -36.21 -16.41 35.44
CA LYS A 25 -36.27 -15.22 34.61
C LYS A 25 -35.28 -15.41 33.46
N GLY A 26 -35.79 -15.69 32.26
CA GLY A 26 -34.99 -15.53 31.05
C GLY A 26 -34.80 -14.04 30.84
N ASP A 27 -33.57 -13.55 30.90
CA ASP A 27 -33.28 -12.25 30.32
C ASP A 27 -33.50 -12.38 28.81
N ALA A 28 -34.43 -11.58 28.28
CA ALA A 28 -34.59 -11.45 26.85
C ALA A 28 -33.27 -10.89 26.30
N GLY A 29 -32.59 -11.70 25.49
CA GLY A 29 -31.40 -11.26 24.77
C GLY A 29 -31.77 -10.00 23.99
N THR A 30 -31.05 -8.91 24.24
CA THR A 30 -31.26 -7.68 23.49
C THR A 30 -30.70 -7.91 22.09
N GLU A 31 -31.54 -8.40 21.17
CA GLU A 31 -31.23 -8.31 19.75
C GLU A 31 -30.88 -6.85 19.46
N ALA A 32 -29.65 -6.62 19.00
CA ALA A 32 -29.27 -5.30 18.53
C ALA A 32 -30.20 -4.95 17.37
N LEU A 33 -30.84 -3.78 17.42
CA LEU A 33 -31.66 -3.32 16.31
C LEU A 33 -30.78 -3.29 15.04
N PRO A 34 -31.28 -3.81 13.90
CA PRO A 34 -30.47 -3.98 12.70
C PRO A 34 -29.84 -2.66 12.29
N GLU A 35 -28.56 -2.68 11.94
CA GLU A 35 -27.80 -1.45 11.74
C GLU A 35 -28.35 -0.68 10.54
N LYS A 36 -28.83 0.56 10.77
CA LYS A 36 -29.40 1.39 9.70
C LYS A 36 -28.31 1.83 8.72
N VAL A 37 -28.17 1.08 7.64
CA VAL A 37 -27.23 1.39 6.55
C VAL A 37 -27.77 2.55 5.70
N THR A 38 -26.98 3.62 5.61
CA THR A 38 -27.15 4.68 4.62
C THR A 38 -26.47 4.22 3.33
N PRO A 39 -27.18 4.06 2.20
CA PRO A 39 -26.56 3.70 0.92
C PRO A 39 -25.51 4.74 0.50
N PHE A 40 -24.43 4.29 -0.16
CA PHE A 40 -23.34 5.17 -0.58
C PHE A 40 -23.19 5.16 -2.12
N PRO A 41 -23.88 6.08 -2.84
CA PRO A 41 -23.71 6.26 -4.27
C PRO A 41 -22.31 6.78 -4.59
N THR A 42 -21.76 6.34 -5.72
CA THR A 42 -20.39 6.68 -6.14
C THR A 42 -20.34 7.02 -7.63
N ALA A 43 -19.23 7.57 -8.12
CA ALA A 43 -19.06 7.76 -9.56
C ALA A 43 -18.96 6.41 -10.29
N ILE A 44 -19.20 6.42 -11.60
CA ILE A 44 -18.69 5.39 -12.50
C ILE A 44 -17.19 5.66 -12.64
N GLY A 45 -16.35 4.63 -12.48
CA GLY A 45 -14.90 4.76 -12.68
C GLY A 45 -14.53 4.81 -14.16
N GLU A 46 -13.54 5.63 -14.52
CA GLU A 46 -13.10 5.76 -15.91
C GLU A 46 -12.29 4.54 -16.39
N PRO A 47 -12.24 4.25 -17.71
CA PRO A 47 -11.47 3.13 -18.25
C PRO A 47 -9.96 3.21 -18.02
N VAL A 48 -9.38 2.11 -17.54
CA VAL A 48 -7.93 1.96 -17.29
C VAL A 48 -7.36 0.91 -18.24
N GLY A 49 -6.66 1.38 -19.28
CA GLY A 49 -6.00 0.52 -20.28
C GLY A 49 -6.94 -0.11 -21.31
N GLU A 50 -6.36 -0.88 -22.23
CA GLU A 50 -7.10 -1.59 -23.28
C GLU A 50 -7.85 -2.82 -22.74
N PRO A 51 -9.09 -3.12 -23.19
CA PRO A 51 -9.86 -4.26 -22.70
C PRO A 51 -9.35 -5.60 -23.28
N GLN A 52 -9.41 -6.67 -22.48
CA GLN A 52 -9.28 -8.02 -23.02
C GLN A 52 -10.58 -8.41 -23.73
N ILE A 53 -10.49 -9.03 -24.91
CA ILE A 53 -11.62 -9.41 -25.76
C ILE A 53 -11.49 -10.89 -26.17
N GLN A 54 -12.57 -11.67 -26.04
CA GLN A 54 -12.62 -13.07 -26.48
C GLN A 54 -14.03 -13.50 -26.88
N VAL A 55 -14.15 -14.26 -27.97
CA VAL A 55 -15.44 -14.88 -28.33
C VAL A 55 -15.58 -16.20 -27.56
N ILE A 56 -16.65 -16.34 -26.78
CA ILE A 56 -16.95 -17.54 -25.99
C ILE A 56 -18.34 -18.05 -26.39
N GLY A 57 -18.45 -19.36 -26.61
CA GLY A 57 -19.68 -20.03 -27.07
C GLY A 57 -20.31 -20.93 -26.03
N ALA A 58 -21.30 -21.72 -26.45
CA ALA A 58 -22.01 -22.68 -25.59
C ALA A 58 -21.12 -23.76 -24.94
N ALA A 59 -19.91 -23.99 -25.46
CA ALA A 59 -18.90 -24.85 -24.83
C ALA A 59 -18.34 -24.28 -23.51
N GLY A 60 -18.58 -23.00 -23.21
CA GLY A 60 -17.93 -22.28 -22.12
C GLY A 60 -16.51 -21.84 -22.49
N GLY A 61 -15.79 -21.27 -21.52
CA GLY A 61 -14.43 -20.79 -21.69
C GLY A 61 -13.96 -19.92 -20.52
N THR A 62 -12.69 -19.51 -20.58
CA THR A 62 -12.05 -18.65 -19.58
C THR A 62 -11.44 -17.42 -20.25
N ILE A 63 -11.61 -16.25 -19.63
CA ILE A 63 -11.00 -14.97 -20.03
C ILE A 63 -10.45 -14.28 -18.76
N THR A 64 -9.27 -13.67 -18.87
CA THR A 64 -8.59 -12.97 -17.76
C THR A 64 -8.37 -11.51 -18.12
N SER A 65 -8.44 -10.61 -17.15
CA SER A 65 -8.15 -9.18 -17.31
C SER A 65 -6.72 -8.94 -17.84
N PRO A 66 -6.45 -7.81 -18.52
CA PRO A 66 -5.12 -7.49 -19.09
C PRO A 66 -4.01 -7.46 -18.02
N ASP A 67 -4.36 -7.01 -16.82
CA ASP A 67 -3.53 -6.93 -15.62
C ASP A 67 -3.32 -8.28 -14.90
N GLY A 68 -3.96 -9.35 -15.37
CA GLY A 68 -3.89 -10.69 -14.78
C GLY A 68 -4.58 -10.83 -13.42
N ARG A 69 -5.19 -9.77 -12.86
CA ARG A 69 -5.73 -9.76 -11.49
C ARG A 69 -7.07 -10.53 -11.38
N VAL A 70 -7.93 -10.49 -12.40
CA VAL A 70 -9.28 -11.09 -12.37
C VAL A 70 -9.51 -12.03 -13.55
N SER A 71 -10.00 -13.24 -13.27
CA SER A 71 -10.37 -14.24 -14.29
C SER A 71 -11.83 -14.64 -14.18
N LEU A 72 -12.51 -14.72 -15.32
CA LEU A 72 -13.87 -15.23 -15.48
C LEU A 72 -13.83 -16.65 -16.05
N ALA A 73 -14.53 -17.59 -15.41
CA ALA A 73 -14.77 -18.93 -15.92
C ALA A 73 -16.27 -19.11 -16.23
N ILE A 74 -16.61 -19.11 -17.53
CA ILE A 74 -17.97 -19.28 -18.04
C ILE A 74 -18.19 -20.77 -18.31
N PRO A 75 -19.06 -21.48 -17.56
CA PRO A 75 -19.21 -22.93 -17.71
C PRO A 75 -19.99 -23.32 -18.98
N ALA A 76 -19.79 -24.56 -19.45
CA ALA A 76 -20.49 -25.10 -20.60
C ALA A 76 -22.01 -25.04 -20.43
N GLY A 77 -22.71 -24.46 -21.41
CA GLY A 77 -24.15 -24.21 -21.37
C GLY A 77 -24.59 -23.01 -20.53
N ALA A 78 -23.69 -22.11 -20.12
CA ALA A 78 -24.06 -20.81 -19.55
C ALA A 78 -24.52 -19.81 -20.65
N LEU A 79 -23.95 -19.93 -21.85
CA LEU A 79 -24.32 -19.21 -23.07
C LEU A 79 -25.01 -20.15 -24.07
N ASN A 80 -25.90 -19.62 -24.89
CA ASN A 80 -26.63 -20.34 -25.94
C ASN A 80 -26.07 -20.12 -27.36
N ALA A 81 -25.20 -19.13 -27.54
CA ALA A 81 -24.58 -18.74 -28.81
C ALA A 81 -23.13 -18.27 -28.58
N ASN A 82 -22.43 -17.88 -29.65
CA ASN A 82 -21.11 -17.24 -29.56
C ASN A 82 -21.27 -15.76 -29.21
N THR A 83 -20.85 -15.36 -28.01
CA THR A 83 -20.87 -13.97 -27.54
C THR A 83 -19.45 -13.41 -27.49
N THR A 84 -19.25 -12.18 -27.96
CA THR A 84 -17.99 -11.44 -27.76
C THR A 84 -17.95 -10.90 -26.34
N ILE A 85 -17.20 -11.59 -25.49
CA ILE A 85 -16.96 -11.20 -24.10
C ILE A 85 -15.83 -10.17 -24.05
N LYS A 86 -15.95 -9.18 -23.16
CA LYS A 86 -14.81 -8.31 -22.80
C LYS A 86 -14.68 -8.14 -21.29
N ILE A 87 -13.45 -7.91 -20.84
CA ILE A 87 -13.14 -7.33 -19.52
C ILE A 87 -12.43 -6.01 -19.77
N GLN A 88 -13.06 -4.90 -19.36
CA GLN A 88 -12.45 -3.58 -19.29
C GLN A 88 -12.11 -3.30 -17.81
N SER A 89 -10.83 -3.13 -17.47
CA SER A 89 -10.46 -2.61 -16.15
C SER A 89 -10.81 -1.12 -16.08
N ILE A 90 -11.28 -0.64 -14.93
CA ILE A 90 -11.72 0.74 -14.69
C ILE A 90 -11.28 1.21 -13.29
N GLU A 91 -11.29 2.52 -13.03
CA GLU A 91 -11.00 3.08 -11.71
C GLU A 91 -11.91 2.50 -10.62
N ASN A 92 -11.34 2.19 -9.44
CA ASN A 92 -12.11 1.56 -8.37
C ASN A 92 -12.83 2.61 -7.50
N THR A 93 -14.10 2.85 -7.84
CA THR A 93 -15.00 3.74 -7.07
C THR A 93 -15.74 3.03 -5.93
N THR A 94 -15.45 1.75 -5.65
CA THR A 94 -16.12 0.99 -4.60
C THR A 94 -15.61 1.38 -3.21
N PRO A 95 -16.49 1.59 -2.22
CA PRO A 95 -16.10 1.77 -0.82
C PRO A 95 -15.19 0.63 -0.33
N GLN A 96 -13.99 0.98 0.15
CA GLN A 96 -12.94 0.03 0.55
C GLN A 96 -12.55 -0.98 -0.55
N GLY A 97 -12.60 -0.57 -1.82
CA GLY A 97 -12.19 -1.36 -2.98
C GLY A 97 -10.77 -1.94 -2.89
N ILE A 98 -10.55 -3.01 -3.66
CA ILE A 98 -9.30 -3.77 -3.77
C ILE A 98 -8.91 -3.85 -5.25
N GLY A 99 -7.72 -3.35 -5.59
CA GLY A 99 -7.27 -3.26 -6.98
C GLY A 99 -8.16 -2.35 -7.83
N LEU A 100 -8.25 -2.63 -9.13
CA LEU A 100 -9.19 -1.97 -10.05
C LEU A 100 -10.60 -2.55 -9.93
N SER A 101 -11.59 -1.81 -10.44
CA SER A 101 -12.92 -2.34 -10.77
C SER A 101 -12.92 -2.85 -12.22
N TYR A 102 -13.96 -3.58 -12.63
CA TYR A 102 -14.05 -4.16 -13.97
C TYR A 102 -15.46 -4.05 -14.56
N ASP A 103 -15.56 -3.55 -15.79
CA ASP A 103 -16.77 -3.68 -16.61
C ASP A 103 -16.68 -4.99 -17.40
N PHE A 104 -17.51 -5.96 -17.03
CA PHE A 104 -17.71 -7.19 -17.81
C PHE A 104 -18.77 -6.89 -18.89
N LEU A 105 -18.45 -7.22 -20.14
CA LEU A 105 -19.26 -6.84 -21.30
C LEU A 105 -19.63 -8.06 -22.16
N PRO A 106 -20.82 -8.07 -22.81
CA PRO A 106 -21.81 -6.99 -22.83
C PRO A 106 -22.58 -6.86 -21.50
N ASN A 107 -22.81 -5.61 -21.07
CA ASN A 107 -23.53 -5.29 -19.84
C ASN A 107 -24.98 -5.82 -19.92
N GLY A 108 -25.49 -6.40 -18.84
CA GLY A 108 -26.82 -7.01 -18.77
C GLY A 108 -26.91 -8.43 -19.34
N GLN A 109 -25.83 -9.00 -19.91
CA GLN A 109 -25.78 -10.40 -20.34
C GLN A 109 -26.11 -11.32 -19.16
N GLN A 110 -27.22 -12.04 -19.26
CA GLN A 110 -27.64 -13.07 -18.31
C GLN A 110 -27.01 -14.42 -18.68
N PHE A 111 -26.75 -15.27 -17.69
CA PHE A 111 -26.19 -16.61 -17.90
C PHE A 111 -27.13 -17.69 -17.38
N ALA A 112 -27.30 -18.76 -18.16
CA ALA A 112 -28.11 -19.92 -17.77
C ALA A 112 -27.46 -20.81 -16.68
N LYS A 113 -26.20 -20.51 -16.32
CA LYS A 113 -25.44 -21.11 -15.22
C LYS A 113 -24.48 -20.04 -14.66
N PRO A 114 -24.23 -19.98 -13.34
CA PRO A 114 -23.38 -18.94 -12.76
C PRO A 114 -21.95 -18.96 -13.33
N VAL A 115 -21.40 -17.77 -13.59
CA VAL A 115 -20.00 -17.56 -14.01
C VAL A 115 -19.15 -17.37 -12.76
N THR A 116 -18.02 -18.07 -12.67
CA THR A 116 -17.08 -17.86 -11.55
C THR A 116 -16.16 -16.68 -11.84
N VAL A 117 -16.14 -15.69 -10.93
CA VAL A 117 -15.19 -14.57 -10.90
C VAL A 117 -14.13 -14.89 -9.85
N THR A 118 -12.85 -14.79 -10.20
CA THR A 118 -11.73 -15.03 -9.29
C THR A 118 -10.74 -13.87 -9.32
N LEU A 119 -10.49 -13.26 -8.15
CA LEU A 119 -9.37 -12.36 -7.90
C LEU A 119 -8.12 -13.16 -7.52
N HIS A 120 -6.98 -12.86 -8.14
CA HIS A 120 -5.65 -13.42 -7.86
C HIS A 120 -4.83 -12.39 -7.07
N TYR A 121 -5.14 -12.21 -5.79
CA TYR A 121 -4.65 -11.07 -4.98
C TYR A 121 -3.13 -11.12 -4.71
N ASN A 122 -2.55 -9.96 -4.41
CA ASN A 122 -1.16 -9.81 -3.97
C ASN A 122 -1.08 -9.33 -2.50
N GLU A 123 0.12 -9.21 -1.93
CA GLU A 123 0.30 -8.79 -0.54
C GLU A 123 0.07 -7.28 -0.33
N GLU A 124 0.20 -6.48 -1.39
CA GLU A 124 0.02 -5.03 -1.38
C GLU A 124 -1.47 -4.66 -1.27
N GLU A 125 -2.31 -5.25 -2.13
CA GLU A 125 -3.78 -5.16 -2.12
C GLU A 125 -4.39 -5.57 -0.77
N MET A 126 -3.80 -6.57 -0.11
CA MET A 126 -4.22 -7.05 1.22
C MET A 126 -3.75 -6.16 2.38
N GLY A 127 -3.00 -5.08 2.10
CA GLY A 127 -2.60 -4.09 3.10
C GLY A 127 -3.80 -3.59 3.92
N GLY A 128 -3.77 -3.82 5.23
CA GLY A 128 -4.81 -3.48 6.18
C GLY A 128 -5.96 -4.50 6.31
N THR A 129 -6.05 -5.53 5.49
CA THR A 129 -7.19 -6.48 5.48
C THR A 129 -6.74 -7.94 5.41
N ALA A 130 -7.66 -8.86 5.10
CA ALA A 130 -7.39 -10.29 4.92
C ALA A 130 -8.30 -10.89 3.82
N PRO A 131 -7.88 -11.97 3.14
CA PRO A 131 -8.68 -12.64 2.11
C PRO A 131 -10.10 -13.05 2.56
N GLU A 132 -10.26 -13.45 3.83
CA GLU A 132 -11.57 -13.81 4.42
C GLU A 132 -12.48 -12.60 4.72
N LEU A 133 -11.97 -11.37 4.60
CA LEU A 133 -12.73 -10.14 4.78
C LEU A 133 -13.19 -9.54 3.45
N LEU A 134 -12.85 -10.14 2.32
CA LEU A 134 -13.23 -9.63 1.00
C LEU A 134 -14.70 -9.98 0.67
N GLY A 135 -15.34 -9.12 -0.10
CA GLY A 135 -16.56 -9.39 -0.85
C GLY A 135 -16.40 -9.03 -2.33
N LEU A 136 -17.39 -9.40 -3.14
CA LEU A 136 -17.53 -9.01 -4.54
C LEU A 136 -18.87 -8.29 -4.71
N GLY A 137 -18.90 -7.13 -5.34
CA GLY A 137 -20.14 -6.38 -5.56
C GLY A 137 -20.24 -5.73 -6.93
N PHE A 138 -21.47 -5.39 -7.33
CA PHE A 138 -21.75 -4.64 -8.56
C PHE A 138 -22.35 -3.26 -8.26
N GLN A 139 -22.18 -2.33 -9.18
CA GLN A 139 -22.78 -0.99 -9.10
C GLN A 139 -24.15 -1.01 -9.82
N ASN A 140 -25.23 -0.68 -9.11
CA ASN A 140 -26.59 -0.66 -9.66
C ASN A 140 -26.89 0.64 -10.43
N ASN A 141 -28.09 0.77 -11.01
CA ASN A 141 -28.45 1.94 -11.83
C ASN A 141 -28.64 3.25 -11.02
N GLN A 142 -28.72 3.16 -9.69
CA GLN A 142 -28.68 4.29 -8.76
C GLN A 142 -27.24 4.61 -8.30
N ASN A 143 -26.23 4.00 -8.93
CA ASN A 143 -24.80 4.08 -8.61
C ASN A 143 -24.40 3.59 -7.20
N VAL A 144 -25.28 2.84 -6.54
CA VAL A 144 -25.04 2.21 -5.23
C VAL A 144 -24.47 0.80 -5.43
N TRP A 145 -23.51 0.42 -4.60
CA TRP A 145 -22.91 -0.92 -4.65
C TRP A 145 -23.75 -1.96 -3.91
N GLN A 146 -24.00 -3.10 -4.56
CA GLN A 146 -24.68 -4.27 -4.02
C GLN A 146 -23.66 -5.40 -3.87
N GLY A 147 -23.47 -5.89 -2.65
CA GLY A 147 -22.38 -6.80 -2.27
C GLY A 147 -22.81 -8.24 -2.01
N ILE A 148 -21.99 -9.18 -2.46
CA ILE A 148 -22.07 -10.62 -2.22
C ILE A 148 -21.01 -11.00 -1.17
N GLY A 149 -21.45 -11.47 0.00
CA GLY A 149 -20.56 -11.86 1.10
C GLY A 149 -20.06 -13.31 1.07
N LYS A 150 -20.45 -14.12 0.08
CA LYS A 150 -20.19 -15.57 0.05
C LYS A 150 -18.97 -15.95 -0.80
N MET A 151 -17.79 -15.50 -0.37
CA MET A 151 -16.54 -15.77 -1.08
C MET A 151 -15.96 -17.17 -0.80
N GLN A 152 -15.25 -17.72 -1.79
CA GLN A 152 -14.42 -18.92 -1.69
C GLN A 152 -12.95 -18.50 -1.63
N VAL A 153 -12.28 -18.72 -0.49
CA VAL A 153 -10.90 -18.26 -0.26
C VAL A 153 -9.91 -19.42 -0.39
N ASN A 154 -8.90 -19.26 -1.24
CA ASN A 154 -7.77 -20.19 -1.34
C ASN A 154 -6.45 -19.44 -1.14
N LYS A 155 -5.94 -19.47 0.11
CA LYS A 155 -4.68 -18.80 0.47
C LYS A 155 -3.43 -19.40 -0.20
N ALA A 156 -3.44 -20.71 -0.49
CA ALA A 156 -2.31 -21.36 -1.14
C ALA A 156 -2.15 -20.93 -2.61
N ALA A 157 -3.26 -20.74 -3.31
CA ALA A 157 -3.28 -20.20 -4.67
C ALA A 157 -3.37 -18.65 -4.73
N ARG A 158 -3.38 -17.96 -3.58
CA ARG A 158 -3.62 -16.51 -3.46
C ARG A 158 -4.86 -16.03 -4.23
N THR A 159 -5.97 -16.76 -4.11
CA THR A 159 -7.22 -16.45 -4.82
C THR A 159 -8.40 -16.28 -3.88
N VAL A 160 -9.34 -15.41 -4.28
CA VAL A 160 -10.69 -15.30 -3.71
C VAL A 160 -11.70 -15.27 -4.86
N ALA A 161 -12.72 -16.13 -4.80
CA ALA A 161 -13.67 -16.32 -5.88
C ALA A 161 -15.14 -16.26 -5.44
N ALA A 162 -16.04 -15.88 -6.35
CA ALA A 162 -17.49 -15.92 -6.17
C ALA A 162 -18.18 -16.22 -7.51
N THR A 163 -19.50 -16.36 -7.51
CA THR A 163 -20.31 -16.65 -8.70
C THR A 163 -21.30 -15.53 -8.99
N ILE A 164 -21.41 -15.13 -10.25
CA ILE A 164 -22.34 -14.10 -10.74
C ILE A 164 -23.27 -14.67 -11.81
N ASN A 165 -24.52 -14.21 -11.88
CA ASN A 165 -25.49 -14.67 -12.89
C ASN A 165 -25.62 -13.72 -14.09
N HIS A 166 -25.07 -12.51 -13.99
CA HIS A 166 -25.09 -11.51 -15.05
C HIS A 166 -23.78 -10.72 -15.16
N PHE A 167 -23.54 -10.12 -16.32
CA PHE A 167 -22.48 -9.12 -16.49
C PHE A 167 -22.97 -7.69 -16.22
N SER A 168 -22.06 -6.89 -15.69
CA SER A 168 -22.22 -5.48 -15.31
C SER A 168 -20.84 -4.96 -14.92
N ARG A 169 -20.80 -3.82 -14.23
CA ARG A 169 -19.65 -3.39 -13.42
C ARG A 169 -19.50 -4.27 -12.19
N TRP A 170 -18.30 -4.70 -11.85
CA TRP A 170 -17.98 -5.50 -10.67
C TRP A 170 -16.69 -5.03 -9.99
N SER A 171 -16.59 -5.22 -8.67
CA SER A 171 -15.41 -4.85 -7.89
C SER A 171 -15.28 -5.70 -6.63
N PHE A 172 -14.04 -5.98 -6.24
CA PHE A 172 -13.72 -6.59 -4.95
C PHE A 172 -13.52 -5.50 -3.89
N TYR A 173 -14.03 -5.72 -2.68
CA TYR A 173 -13.97 -4.76 -1.58
C TYR A 173 -13.66 -5.44 -0.25
N ALA A 174 -13.12 -4.70 0.72
CA ALA A 174 -12.94 -5.18 2.08
C ALA A 174 -14.14 -4.82 2.98
N THR A 175 -14.69 -5.81 3.68
CA THR A 175 -15.71 -5.61 4.73
C THR A 175 -15.13 -4.96 5.99
N PHE A 176 -13.83 -5.15 6.25
CA PHE A 176 -13.08 -4.52 7.33
C PHE A 176 -11.63 -4.24 6.90
N LYS A 177 -11.07 -3.09 7.30
CA LYS A 177 -9.71 -2.68 6.94
C LYS A 177 -9.08 -1.81 8.03
N MET A 178 -7.78 -1.97 8.27
CA MET A 178 -6.95 -1.00 8.99
C MET A 178 -6.43 0.03 7.98
N LEU A 179 -6.62 1.31 8.27
CA LEU A 179 -6.20 2.43 7.43
C LEU A 179 -5.13 3.27 8.14
N PRO A 180 -4.06 3.69 7.45
CA PRO A 180 -3.64 3.21 6.12
C PRO A 180 -3.20 1.73 6.17
N GLY A 181 -3.52 0.97 5.13
CA GLY A 181 -3.12 -0.44 5.02
C GLY A 181 -1.65 -0.64 4.63
N LEU A 182 -1.07 0.37 3.96
CA LEU A 182 0.34 0.50 3.62
C LEU A 182 0.74 1.96 3.81
N LYS A 183 1.92 2.26 4.36
CA LYS A 183 2.39 3.65 4.49
C LYS A 183 3.91 3.76 4.53
N THR A 184 4.49 4.62 3.69
CA THR A 184 5.86 5.11 3.90
C THR A 184 5.87 6.30 4.86
N VAL A 185 6.82 6.31 5.79
CA VAL A 185 6.98 7.32 6.85
C VAL A 185 8.46 7.59 7.13
N LEU A 186 8.82 8.80 7.54
CA LEU A 186 10.20 9.12 7.94
C LEU A 186 10.48 8.71 9.40
N VAL A 187 11.74 8.46 9.73
CA VAL A 187 12.20 8.27 11.12
C VAL A 187 11.73 9.41 12.04
N ASN A 188 11.29 9.08 13.26
CA ASN A 188 10.68 9.98 14.25
C ASN A 188 9.35 10.64 13.84
N GLN A 189 8.77 10.33 12.68
CA GLN A 189 7.39 10.74 12.34
C GLN A 189 6.36 9.69 12.81
N THR A 190 5.08 10.05 12.73
CA THR A 190 3.98 9.22 13.20
C THR A 190 2.97 8.88 12.09
N VAL A 191 2.23 7.79 12.27
CA VAL A 191 1.14 7.35 11.41
C VAL A 191 -0.10 7.08 12.27
N PRO A 192 -1.22 7.82 12.09
CA PRO A 192 -2.50 7.42 12.67
C PRO A 192 -3.01 6.16 11.96
N LEU A 193 -3.42 5.17 12.74
CA LEU A 193 -3.96 3.88 12.30
C LEU A 193 -5.36 3.71 12.89
N GLN A 194 -6.35 3.44 12.05
CA GLN A 194 -7.74 3.26 12.47
C GLN A 194 -8.38 2.05 11.78
N VAL A 195 -9.17 1.28 12.52
CA VAL A 195 -9.89 0.12 11.99
C VAL A 195 -11.32 0.52 11.59
N VAL A 196 -11.65 0.31 10.32
CA VAL A 196 -12.96 0.62 9.72
C VAL A 196 -13.68 -0.63 9.24
N LYS A 197 -15.01 -0.54 9.14
CA LYS A 197 -15.94 -1.52 8.54
C LYS A 197 -16.66 -0.92 7.35
N LEU A 198 -17.13 -1.76 6.45
CA LEU A 198 -18.11 -1.41 5.44
C LEU A 198 -19.48 -1.96 5.90
N PRO A 199 -20.42 -1.12 6.36
CA PRO A 199 -21.76 -1.59 6.73
C PRO A 199 -22.52 -2.05 5.49
N TYR A 200 -23.36 -3.06 5.66
CA TYR A 200 -24.18 -3.66 4.60
C TYR A 200 -25.57 -4.01 5.16
N SER A 201 -26.63 -3.91 4.36
CA SER A 201 -28.00 -4.17 4.83
C SER A 201 -28.14 -5.61 5.36
N GLU A 202 -28.75 -5.80 6.54
CA GLU A 202 -28.91 -7.15 7.10
C GLU A 202 -29.90 -8.00 6.28
N ASP A 203 -31.02 -7.40 5.88
CA ASP A 203 -31.90 -7.94 4.85
C ASP A 203 -31.24 -7.85 3.45
N PRO A 204 -31.41 -8.88 2.59
CA PRO A 204 -31.13 -8.79 1.17
C PRO A 204 -31.98 -7.71 0.48
N ASP A 205 -31.54 -7.22 -0.68
CA ASP A 205 -32.37 -6.38 -1.55
C ASP A 205 -33.70 -7.12 -1.85
N PRO A 206 -34.88 -6.58 -1.45
CA PRO A 206 -36.17 -7.25 -1.66
C PRO A 206 -36.53 -7.41 -3.15
N ASN A 207 -35.83 -6.73 -4.05
CA ASN A 207 -35.97 -6.87 -5.50
C ASN A 207 -35.12 -8.02 -6.08
N ASN A 208 -34.17 -8.57 -5.31
CA ASN A 208 -33.24 -9.61 -5.77
C ASN A 208 -32.82 -10.56 -4.62
N MET A 209 -33.82 -11.20 -4.01
CA MET A 209 -33.60 -12.11 -2.87
C MET A 209 -32.87 -13.41 -3.25
N ASP A 210 -32.91 -13.82 -4.53
CA ASP A 210 -32.25 -15.04 -5.02
C ASP A 210 -30.71 -14.93 -5.03
N GLU A 211 -30.16 -13.72 -5.23
CA GLU A 211 -28.71 -13.47 -5.22
C GLU A 211 -28.16 -13.09 -3.83
N LEU A 212 -29.03 -12.90 -2.83
CA LEU A 212 -28.68 -12.50 -1.45
C LEU A 212 -27.74 -11.27 -1.40
N LEU A 213 -28.10 -10.24 -2.17
CA LEU A 213 -27.35 -8.99 -2.27
C LEU A 213 -27.59 -8.07 -1.09
N HIS A 214 -26.53 -7.50 -0.52
CA HIS A 214 -26.62 -6.52 0.55
C HIS A 214 -26.19 -5.14 0.06
N THR A 215 -26.99 -4.10 0.31
CA THR A 215 -26.63 -2.72 -0.06
C THR A 215 -25.46 -2.24 0.79
N LEU A 216 -24.37 -1.81 0.15
CA LEU A 216 -23.17 -1.29 0.81
C LEU A 216 -23.36 0.18 1.16
N GLY A 217 -23.00 0.53 2.40
CA GLY A 217 -23.11 1.90 2.92
C GLY A 217 -21.78 2.64 3.03
N GLU A 218 -21.82 3.79 3.70
CA GLU A 218 -20.64 4.61 3.97
C GLU A 218 -19.66 3.88 4.92
N PRO A 219 -18.34 3.87 4.65
CA PRO A 219 -17.36 3.30 5.57
C PRO A 219 -17.40 3.95 6.97
N GLN A 220 -17.36 3.14 8.02
CA GLN A 220 -17.48 3.59 9.41
C GLN A 220 -16.35 3.06 10.27
N VAL A 221 -15.97 3.79 11.33
CA VAL A 221 -15.04 3.29 12.34
C VAL A 221 -15.64 2.10 13.09
N VAL A 222 -14.85 1.06 13.36
CA VAL A 222 -15.29 -0.11 14.13
C VAL A 222 -15.47 0.24 15.60
N ALA A 223 -16.47 -0.36 16.26
CA ALA A 223 -16.70 -0.20 17.69
C ALA A 223 -15.50 -0.70 18.53
N VAL A 224 -15.18 0.02 19.61
CA VAL A 224 -13.95 -0.19 20.41
C VAL A 224 -13.81 -1.58 21.02
N ASP A 225 -14.92 -2.22 21.35
CA ASP A 225 -15.00 -3.57 21.93
C ASP A 225 -14.60 -4.68 20.95
N ARG A 226 -14.60 -4.38 19.64
CA ARG A 226 -14.30 -5.34 18.58
C ARG A 226 -12.82 -5.39 18.16
N VAL A 227 -11.96 -4.51 18.69
CA VAL A 227 -10.53 -4.42 18.29
C VAL A 227 -9.64 -4.56 19.51
N SER A 228 -8.60 -5.39 19.42
CA SER A 228 -7.75 -5.77 20.55
C SER A 228 -6.32 -6.12 20.12
N ASN A 229 -5.46 -6.47 21.08
CA ASN A 229 -4.15 -7.10 20.86
C ASN A 229 -3.27 -6.40 19.80
N TRP A 230 -3.08 -5.09 19.96
CA TRP A 230 -2.23 -4.28 19.08
C TRP A 230 -0.75 -4.64 19.26
N GLN A 231 -0.06 -4.91 18.15
CA GLN A 231 1.31 -5.42 18.12
C GLN A 231 2.16 -4.74 17.02
N VAL A 232 3.47 -4.69 17.21
CA VAL A 232 4.47 -4.24 16.23
C VAL A 232 5.44 -5.40 15.97
N ASN A 233 5.59 -5.81 14.70
CA ASN A 233 6.37 -6.99 14.30
C ASN A 233 6.05 -8.25 15.14
N GLY A 234 4.76 -8.45 15.45
CA GLY A 234 4.25 -9.58 16.25
C GLY A 234 4.51 -9.50 17.77
N GLN A 235 5.08 -8.41 18.26
CA GLN A 235 5.35 -8.18 19.69
C GLN A 235 4.41 -7.12 20.28
N PRO A 236 4.07 -7.17 21.59
CA PRO A 236 3.36 -6.09 22.26
C PRO A 236 4.07 -4.74 22.12
N SER A 237 3.29 -3.66 21.98
CA SER A 237 3.84 -2.30 21.93
C SER A 237 4.61 -1.94 23.20
N GLN A 238 5.82 -1.40 23.04
CA GLN A 238 6.64 -0.84 24.12
C GLN A 238 7.23 0.49 23.64
N ASP A 239 7.15 1.53 24.46
CA ASP A 239 7.70 2.86 24.15
C ASP A 239 9.20 2.80 23.83
N GLY A 240 9.65 3.58 22.84
CA GLY A 240 11.04 3.61 22.37
C GLY A 240 11.55 2.35 21.67
N ASN A 241 10.70 1.38 21.30
CA ASN A 241 11.14 0.14 20.63
C ASN A 241 11.82 0.40 19.26
N VAL A 242 12.82 -0.41 18.93
CA VAL A 242 13.63 -0.29 17.69
C VAL A 242 12.85 -0.57 16.39
N ASN A 243 11.66 -1.16 16.46
CA ASN A 243 10.73 -1.30 15.35
C ASN A 243 9.64 -0.21 15.33
N GLY A 244 9.69 0.76 16.25
CA GLY A 244 8.62 1.71 16.50
C GLY A 244 7.59 1.18 17.51
N TRP A 245 6.68 2.05 17.93
CA TRP A 245 5.73 1.75 19.00
C TRP A 245 4.36 2.41 18.78
N LEU A 246 3.38 2.01 19.57
CA LEU A 246 1.98 2.43 19.46
C LEU A 246 1.52 3.18 20.71
N THR A 247 0.84 4.31 20.51
CA THR A 247 0.16 5.09 21.57
C THR A 247 -1.32 5.30 21.24
N GLY A 248 -2.12 5.71 22.23
CA GLY A 248 -3.54 6.05 22.07
C GLY A 248 -4.45 5.21 22.96
N ALA A 249 -5.50 5.82 23.52
CA ALA A 249 -6.37 5.19 24.52
C ALA A 249 -7.49 4.32 23.91
N ALA A 250 -8.13 4.79 22.84
CA ALA A 250 -9.18 4.04 22.14
C ALA A 250 -8.65 2.72 21.56
N ALA A 251 -9.49 1.69 21.46
CA ALA A 251 -9.04 0.34 21.09
C ALA A 251 -9.12 0.05 19.57
N ASN A 252 -9.97 0.79 18.85
CA ASN A 252 -10.14 0.74 17.40
C ASN A 252 -9.11 1.59 16.61
N GLU A 253 -8.29 2.38 17.30
CA GLU A 253 -7.27 3.24 16.69
C GLU A 253 -6.00 3.37 17.54
N LYS A 254 -4.87 3.64 16.88
CA LYS A 254 -3.56 3.91 17.49
C LYS A 254 -2.79 4.93 16.65
N VAL A 255 -1.79 5.54 17.27
CA VAL A 255 -0.73 6.27 16.55
C VAL A 255 0.53 5.42 16.62
N TYR A 256 1.04 5.00 15.46
CA TYR A 256 2.37 4.41 15.33
C TYR A 256 3.43 5.52 15.29
N HIS A 257 4.54 5.29 15.97
CA HIS A 257 5.73 6.16 16.01
C HIS A 257 6.88 5.44 15.34
N ALA A 258 7.40 6.00 14.24
CA ALA A 258 8.58 5.50 13.58
C ALA A 258 9.83 5.77 14.44
N PRO A 259 10.72 4.79 14.65
CA PRO A 259 11.90 4.99 15.48
C PRO A 259 12.93 5.89 14.78
N GLY A 260 13.92 6.38 15.53
CA GLY A 260 14.96 7.29 15.00
C GLY A 260 15.95 6.68 14.01
N ASN A 261 15.86 5.37 13.76
CA ASN A 261 16.63 4.65 12.75
C ASN A 261 15.69 3.72 11.96
N ILE A 262 16.14 3.27 10.78
CA ILE A 262 15.38 2.31 9.98
C ILE A 262 15.42 0.94 10.69
N PRO A 263 14.29 0.29 10.97
CA PRO A 263 14.25 -1.03 11.61
C PRO A 263 14.91 -2.11 10.74
N ALA A 264 15.48 -3.14 11.38
CA ALA A 264 16.01 -4.30 10.66
C ALA A 264 14.91 -5.15 9.99
N GLY A 265 13.71 -5.16 10.56
CA GLY A 265 12.49 -5.68 9.93
C GLY A 265 11.67 -4.53 9.36
N ASN A 266 11.93 -4.18 8.11
CA ASN A 266 11.28 -3.09 7.37
C ASN A 266 10.76 -3.64 6.01
N PRO A 267 9.48 -3.45 5.64
CA PRO A 267 8.43 -2.71 6.36
C PRO A 267 8.07 -3.34 7.71
N VAL A 268 7.63 -2.49 8.62
CA VAL A 268 7.14 -2.86 9.96
C VAL A 268 5.69 -3.30 9.86
N ALA A 269 5.39 -4.52 10.29
CA ALA A 269 4.03 -5.03 10.38
C ALA A 269 3.38 -4.58 11.70
N VAL A 270 2.53 -3.55 11.65
CA VAL A 270 1.65 -3.19 12.76
C VAL A 270 0.36 -3.98 12.62
N SER A 271 -0.06 -4.70 13.66
CA SER A 271 -1.25 -5.55 13.60
C SER A 271 -2.20 -5.34 14.78
N ALA A 272 -3.47 -5.68 14.57
CA ALA A 272 -4.51 -5.70 15.59
C ALA A 272 -5.47 -6.88 15.34
N ASP A 273 -6.03 -7.43 16.42
CA ASP A 273 -7.00 -8.53 16.34
C ASP A 273 -8.43 -7.98 16.34
N LEU A 274 -9.13 -8.17 15.22
CA LEU A 274 -10.51 -7.78 14.99
C LEU A 274 -11.46 -8.96 15.28
N ASN A 275 -12.45 -8.75 16.15
CA ASN A 275 -13.60 -9.62 16.27
C ASN A 275 -14.63 -9.31 15.17
N THR A 276 -14.80 -10.23 14.23
CA THR A 276 -15.78 -10.13 13.13
C THR A 276 -17.22 -10.43 13.57
N GLY A 277 -17.43 -10.96 14.78
CA GLY A 277 -18.67 -11.59 15.24
C GLY A 277 -18.78 -13.07 14.85
N LYS A 278 -18.05 -13.49 13.80
CA LYS A 278 -17.95 -14.89 13.34
C LYS A 278 -16.63 -15.57 13.74
N GLY A 279 -15.70 -14.80 14.31
CA GLY A 279 -14.34 -15.22 14.67
C GLY A 279 -13.37 -14.03 14.74
N VAL A 280 -12.15 -14.26 15.22
CA VAL A 280 -11.09 -13.24 15.29
C VAL A 280 -10.20 -13.33 14.05
N ILE A 281 -9.94 -12.18 13.41
CA ILE A 281 -9.02 -12.05 12.27
C ILE A 281 -7.99 -10.96 12.60
N LYS A 282 -6.71 -11.24 12.34
CA LYS A 282 -5.64 -10.24 12.49
C LYS A 282 -5.58 -9.35 11.25
N LEU A 283 -5.75 -8.05 11.43
CA LEU A 283 -5.49 -7.02 10.42
C LEU A 283 -4.02 -6.59 10.52
N ILE A 284 -3.37 -6.31 9.39
CA ILE A 284 -1.94 -5.91 9.34
C ILE A 284 -1.78 -4.70 8.42
N SER A 285 -1.25 -3.59 8.96
CA SER A 285 -0.71 -2.48 8.19
C SER A 285 0.80 -2.61 8.06
N ASN A 286 1.33 -2.45 6.84
CA ASN A 286 2.77 -2.50 6.59
C ASN A 286 3.32 -1.07 6.46
N ILE A 287 4.20 -0.68 7.39
CA ILE A 287 4.75 0.67 7.47
C ILE A 287 6.24 0.64 7.10
N THR A 288 6.57 1.21 5.93
CA THR A 288 7.94 1.37 5.46
C THR A 288 8.55 2.60 6.15
N VAL A 289 9.48 2.38 7.08
CA VAL A 289 10.24 3.45 7.71
C VAL A 289 11.47 3.76 6.86
N GLN A 290 11.69 5.03 6.53
CA GLN A 290 12.86 5.49 5.78
C GLN A 290 13.48 6.75 6.41
N LYS A 291 14.67 7.13 5.95
CA LYS A 291 15.27 8.44 6.25
C LYS A 291 15.02 9.40 5.09
N GLU A 292 15.01 10.69 5.39
CA GLU A 292 14.78 11.73 4.39
C GLU A 292 15.90 11.74 3.35
N SER A 293 15.52 11.60 2.08
CA SER A 293 16.42 11.87 0.97
C SER A 293 16.28 13.36 0.61
N LEU A 294 17.41 14.04 0.52
CA LEU A 294 17.50 15.47 0.29
C LEU A 294 18.44 15.67 -0.89
N PHE A 295 18.04 16.51 -1.83
CA PHE A 295 18.86 16.89 -2.98
C PHE A 295 18.69 18.40 -3.19
N GLU A 296 19.77 19.16 -3.01
CA GLU A 296 19.80 20.61 -3.25
C GLU A 296 21.10 20.99 -3.95
N PHE A 297 21.06 21.98 -4.84
CA PHE A 297 22.28 22.67 -5.28
C PHE A 297 22.06 24.15 -5.58
N THR A 298 23.14 24.92 -5.44
CA THR A 298 23.30 26.29 -5.93
C THR A 298 24.31 26.29 -7.06
N CYS A 299 23.93 26.86 -8.20
CA CYS A 299 24.82 27.08 -9.35
C CYS A 299 24.49 28.44 -9.99
N ASP A 300 25.50 29.16 -10.49
CA ASP A 300 25.36 30.52 -11.04
C ASP A 300 24.58 31.50 -10.12
N GLY A 301 24.78 31.36 -8.80
CA GLY A 301 24.09 32.12 -7.76
C GLY A 301 22.63 31.72 -7.50
N GLN A 302 22.01 30.91 -8.35
CA GLN A 302 20.63 30.41 -8.19
C GLN A 302 20.61 29.12 -7.37
N ARG A 303 19.71 29.02 -6.37
CA ARG A 303 19.51 27.81 -5.55
C ARG A 303 18.29 27.05 -6.02
N TYR A 304 18.44 25.73 -6.15
CA TYR A 304 17.41 24.77 -6.49
C TYR A 304 17.25 23.75 -5.36
N GLY A 305 16.00 23.51 -4.96
CA GLY A 305 15.59 22.48 -4.01
C GLY A 305 14.48 21.62 -4.63
N ASP A 306 13.89 20.72 -3.84
CA ASP A 306 12.82 19.80 -4.27
C ASP A 306 13.17 19.02 -5.55
N LEU A 307 14.43 18.58 -5.62
CA LEU A 307 15.02 17.90 -6.76
C LEU A 307 14.73 16.39 -6.76
N TYR A 308 14.53 15.82 -7.95
CA TYR A 308 14.76 14.39 -8.15
C TYR A 308 16.27 14.14 -8.13
N GLY A 309 16.70 13.02 -7.51
CA GLY A 309 18.11 12.67 -7.42
C GLY A 309 18.35 11.17 -7.43
N THR A 310 19.44 10.77 -8.07
CA THR A 310 19.92 9.38 -8.17
C THR A 310 21.41 9.34 -7.83
N VAL A 311 21.83 8.27 -7.17
CA VAL A 311 23.24 8.00 -6.90
C VAL A 311 23.54 6.53 -7.21
N THR A 312 24.63 6.31 -7.92
CA THR A 312 25.18 4.99 -8.28
C THR A 312 26.65 4.99 -7.87
N ALA A 313 27.09 4.05 -7.06
CA ALA A 313 28.40 4.15 -6.41
C ALA A 313 28.96 2.78 -6.01
N SER A 314 30.19 2.51 -6.44
CA SER A 314 30.88 1.26 -6.16
C SER A 314 32.29 1.52 -5.62
N ALA A 315 32.47 1.31 -4.33
CA ALA A 315 33.79 1.43 -3.68
C ALA A 315 34.78 0.30 -4.10
N SER A 316 34.31 -0.74 -4.80
CA SER A 316 35.16 -1.79 -5.39
C SER A 316 35.58 -1.48 -6.83
N ALA A 317 34.72 -0.82 -7.62
CA ALA A 317 35.09 -0.26 -8.92
C ALA A 317 35.84 1.09 -8.80
N GLY A 318 35.70 1.76 -7.66
CA GLY A 318 36.28 3.09 -7.41
C GLY A 318 35.40 4.24 -7.91
N THR A 319 34.11 4.02 -8.18
CA THR A 319 33.20 4.99 -8.82
C THR A 319 32.19 5.60 -7.85
N PHE A 320 31.80 6.85 -8.10
CA PHE A 320 30.65 7.52 -7.48
C PHE A 320 30.01 8.50 -8.48
N MET A 321 28.76 8.25 -8.85
CA MET A 321 27.97 9.08 -9.77
C MET A 321 26.76 9.64 -9.01
N LEU A 322 26.58 10.95 -9.03
CA LEU A 322 25.41 11.64 -8.48
C LEU A 322 24.79 12.50 -9.59
N PHE A 323 23.49 12.33 -9.80
CA PHE A 323 22.70 13.14 -10.71
C PHE A 323 21.50 13.73 -9.96
N MET A 324 21.27 15.04 -10.10
CA MET A 324 20.13 15.74 -9.53
C MET A 324 19.50 16.65 -10.58
N MET A 325 18.16 16.74 -10.61
CA MET A 325 17.40 17.57 -11.55
C MET A 325 16.19 18.20 -10.86
N ALA A 326 15.85 19.43 -11.24
CA ALA A 326 14.64 20.10 -10.77
C ALA A 326 13.37 19.35 -11.21
N THR A 327 12.36 19.34 -10.33
CA THR A 327 11.03 18.79 -10.61
C THR A 327 10.15 19.78 -11.38
N ASP A 328 10.21 21.07 -11.02
CA ASP A 328 9.55 22.16 -11.77
C ASP A 328 10.31 22.49 -13.07
N VAL A 329 9.78 21.98 -14.18
CA VAL A 329 10.28 22.24 -15.54
C VAL A 329 9.70 23.55 -16.08
N THR A 330 10.54 24.55 -16.35
CA THR A 330 10.10 25.88 -16.83
C THR A 330 10.56 26.13 -18.26
N GLY A 331 9.68 25.81 -19.22
CA GLY A 331 10.03 25.74 -20.64
C GLY A 331 10.94 24.55 -20.94
N ASP A 332 11.83 24.66 -21.92
CA ASP A 332 12.76 23.59 -22.30
C ASP A 332 13.94 23.40 -21.32
N ASN A 333 13.86 23.98 -20.12
CA ASN A 333 14.95 24.02 -19.13
C ASN A 333 14.67 23.13 -17.93
N VAL A 334 15.59 22.21 -17.66
CA VAL A 334 15.65 21.46 -16.40
C VAL A 334 16.99 21.72 -15.72
N PRO A 335 17.05 22.63 -14.73
CA PRO A 335 18.23 22.83 -13.91
C PRO A 335 18.70 21.51 -13.30
N SER A 336 19.95 21.15 -13.56
CA SER A 336 20.51 19.87 -13.11
C SER A 336 22.00 19.95 -12.81
N LEU A 337 22.45 19.02 -11.98
CA LEU A 337 23.83 18.88 -11.52
C LEU A 337 24.26 17.41 -11.63
N VAL A 338 25.32 17.19 -12.38
CA VAL A 338 26.06 15.92 -12.48
C VAL A 338 27.32 16.04 -11.64
N LEU A 339 27.62 15.00 -10.87
CA LEU A 339 28.95 14.72 -10.34
C LEU A 339 29.36 13.32 -10.81
N ALA A 340 30.51 13.25 -11.47
CA ALA A 340 31.14 12.02 -11.91
C ALA A 340 32.48 11.83 -11.20
N MET A 341 32.61 10.72 -10.48
CA MET A 341 33.88 10.21 -9.97
C MET A 341 34.12 8.84 -10.61
N ASP A 342 35.05 8.75 -11.56
CA ASP A 342 35.28 7.54 -12.37
C ASP A 342 36.30 6.57 -11.75
N GLN A 343 37.20 7.08 -10.89
CA GLN A 343 38.11 6.26 -10.09
C GLN A 343 38.47 6.87 -8.73
N GLY A 344 39.00 6.03 -7.84
CA GLY A 344 39.56 6.44 -6.55
C GLY A 344 38.55 6.62 -5.41
N PHE A 345 37.25 6.47 -5.66
CA PHE A 345 36.21 6.50 -4.62
C PHE A 345 36.34 5.34 -3.63
N LYS A 346 36.22 5.63 -2.33
CA LYS A 346 36.44 4.68 -1.21
C LYS A 346 35.39 4.82 -0.09
N GLY A 347 34.21 5.36 -0.39
CA GLY A 347 33.17 5.65 0.61
C GLY A 347 33.40 6.98 1.34
N LYS A 348 33.29 6.98 2.67
CA LYS A 348 33.45 8.18 3.52
C LYS A 348 34.83 8.81 3.35
N GLY A 349 34.89 10.10 3.01
CA GLY A 349 36.12 10.82 2.73
C GLY A 349 35.88 12.18 2.07
N VAL A 350 36.97 12.90 1.80
CA VAL A 350 36.97 14.15 1.03
C VAL A 350 37.82 13.96 -0.22
N TYR A 351 37.25 14.28 -1.38
CA TYR A 351 37.83 14.06 -2.69
C TYR A 351 37.91 15.40 -3.41
N ALA A 352 39.11 15.84 -3.80
CA ALA A 352 39.30 17.11 -4.51
C ALA A 352 38.87 16.98 -5.98
N PHE A 353 38.34 18.05 -6.56
CA PHE A 353 38.09 18.14 -8.00
C PHE A 353 39.38 17.97 -8.81
N GLY A 354 39.24 17.39 -10.00
CA GLY A 354 40.34 17.05 -10.90
C GLY A 354 39.84 16.17 -12.04
N GLU A 355 40.76 15.67 -12.86
CA GLU A 355 40.53 14.80 -14.03
C GLU A 355 39.50 13.68 -13.79
N HIS A 356 39.49 13.11 -12.58
CA HIS A 356 38.67 11.97 -12.17
C HIS A 356 37.52 12.31 -11.20
N ASN A 357 37.32 13.60 -10.87
CA ASN A 357 36.32 14.06 -9.92
C ASN A 357 35.67 15.34 -10.48
N LEU A 358 34.76 15.15 -11.45
CA LEU A 358 34.20 16.21 -12.27
C LEU A 358 32.75 16.51 -11.90
N ALA A 359 32.47 17.74 -11.48
CA ALA A 359 31.10 18.26 -11.40
C ALA A 359 30.77 19.16 -12.61
N ALA A 360 29.51 19.13 -13.05
CA ALA A 360 28.95 19.99 -14.09
C ALA A 360 27.47 20.30 -13.83
N CYS A 361 27.06 21.56 -14.00
CA CYS A 361 25.68 22.02 -13.87
C CYS A 361 25.17 22.64 -15.17
N THR A 362 23.86 22.56 -15.38
CA THR A 362 23.13 23.36 -16.38
C THR A 362 21.96 24.08 -15.71
N VAL A 363 21.65 25.28 -16.22
CA VAL A 363 20.67 26.22 -15.64
C VAL A 363 19.82 26.96 -16.67
N THR A 364 20.14 26.89 -17.98
CA THR A 364 19.45 27.68 -19.03
C THR A 364 19.46 27.01 -20.41
N THR A 365 18.69 27.58 -21.34
CA THR A 365 18.50 27.08 -22.70
C THR A 365 19.71 27.36 -23.58
N TYR A 366 20.63 26.40 -23.62
CA TYR A 366 21.59 26.11 -24.71
C TYR A 366 22.47 27.26 -25.26
N PRO A 367 23.82 27.17 -25.19
CA PRO A 367 24.68 26.24 -24.46
C PRO A 367 25.49 26.99 -23.37
N TYR A 368 24.96 27.00 -22.15
CA TYR A 368 25.61 27.59 -20.97
C TYR A 368 25.79 26.52 -19.90
N GLU A 369 26.75 25.63 -20.14
CA GLU A 369 27.16 24.58 -19.19
C GLU A 369 28.29 25.10 -18.29
N TRP A 370 28.14 24.90 -16.98
CA TRP A 370 29.14 25.24 -15.99
C TRP A 370 29.83 23.95 -15.52
N LYS A 371 31.14 23.81 -15.73
CA LYS A 371 31.86 22.58 -15.38
C LYS A 371 33.17 22.83 -14.63
N THR A 372 33.63 21.83 -13.91
CA THR A 372 34.89 21.85 -13.15
C THR A 372 36.12 21.99 -14.03
N GLU A 373 36.12 21.37 -15.21
CA GLU A 373 37.19 21.44 -16.21
C GLU A 373 37.15 22.75 -17.03
N TYR A 374 38.29 23.40 -17.24
CA TYR A 374 38.45 24.54 -18.14
C TYR A 374 39.82 24.56 -18.83
N TYR A 375 39.99 25.37 -19.87
CA TYR A 375 41.22 25.48 -20.65
C TYR A 375 41.75 26.91 -20.60
N GLU A 376 43.06 27.09 -20.38
CA GLU A 376 43.72 28.39 -20.49
C GLU A 376 43.95 28.74 -21.98
N GLU A 377 44.02 30.03 -22.34
CA GLU A 377 44.21 30.46 -23.73
C GLU A 377 45.51 29.89 -24.31
N GLY A 378 45.40 29.18 -25.45
CA GLY A 378 46.52 28.48 -26.08
C GLY A 378 46.93 27.14 -25.42
N SER A 379 46.28 26.73 -24.32
CA SER A 379 46.50 25.42 -23.70
C SER A 379 45.63 24.34 -24.32
N VAL A 380 46.22 23.17 -24.59
CA VAL A 380 45.50 21.91 -24.86
C VAL A 380 45.35 21.03 -23.61
N MET A 381 45.98 21.42 -22.49
CA MET A 381 45.87 20.72 -21.22
C MET A 381 44.75 21.34 -20.37
N PRO A 382 43.84 20.52 -19.81
CA PRO A 382 42.81 21.02 -18.92
C PRO A 382 43.37 21.51 -17.59
N ARG A 383 42.63 22.45 -17.01
CA ARG A 383 42.70 22.90 -15.62
C ARG A 383 41.40 22.53 -14.92
N PHE A 384 41.43 22.48 -13.59
CA PHE A 384 40.26 22.16 -12.78
C PHE A 384 40.01 23.25 -11.75
N GLY A 385 38.75 23.63 -11.56
CA GLY A 385 38.33 24.57 -10.54
C GLY A 385 38.53 23.99 -9.14
N ASN A 386 38.95 24.83 -8.19
CA ASN A 386 39.13 24.41 -6.80
C ASN A 386 37.79 23.96 -6.20
N GLY A 387 37.73 22.77 -5.63
CA GLY A 387 36.56 22.25 -4.93
C GLY A 387 36.73 20.83 -4.42
N THR A 388 35.73 20.35 -3.68
CA THR A 388 35.69 19.01 -3.10
C THR A 388 34.29 18.39 -3.12
N VAL A 389 34.28 17.06 -3.19
CA VAL A 389 33.18 16.19 -2.76
C VAL A 389 33.51 15.71 -1.35
N SER A 390 32.61 15.92 -0.40
CA SER A 390 32.76 15.48 0.99
C SER A 390 31.65 14.49 1.33
N ILE A 391 32.01 13.20 1.45
CA ILE A 391 31.10 12.16 1.94
C ILE A 391 31.23 12.11 3.47
N THR A 392 30.19 12.54 4.15
CA THR A 392 30.17 12.74 5.61
C THR A 392 29.62 11.53 6.36
N ALA A 393 28.64 10.83 5.79
CA ALA A 393 28.22 9.49 6.17
C ALA A 393 28.27 8.56 4.95
N TRP A 394 28.77 7.35 5.14
CA TRP A 394 28.74 6.27 4.15
C TRP A 394 28.15 5.03 4.83
N GLY A 395 26.83 4.92 4.80
CA GLY A 395 26.10 3.84 5.48
C GLY A 395 26.24 2.48 4.80
N ASN A 396 25.66 1.46 5.42
CA ASN A 396 25.37 0.17 4.81
C ASN A 396 24.25 0.30 3.74
N ILE A 397 23.99 -0.77 2.99
CA ILE A 397 22.80 -0.84 2.12
C ILE A 397 21.55 -0.70 3.01
N GLY A 398 20.60 0.14 2.60
CA GLY A 398 19.43 0.53 3.38
C GLY A 398 19.66 1.67 4.39
N GLU A 399 20.90 2.11 4.59
CA GLU A 399 21.22 3.27 5.43
C GLU A 399 21.45 4.56 4.62
N LEU A 400 21.59 5.67 5.34
CA LEU A 400 21.80 7.00 4.76
C LEU A 400 23.26 7.21 4.35
N VAL A 401 23.48 7.62 3.12
CA VAL A 401 24.72 8.27 2.67
C VAL A 401 24.45 9.77 2.57
N THR A 402 25.32 10.57 3.18
CA THR A 402 25.19 12.04 3.17
C THR A 402 26.48 12.70 2.72
N GLY A 403 26.37 13.72 1.88
CA GLY A 403 27.52 14.46 1.39
C GLY A 403 27.22 15.87 0.92
N THR A 404 28.30 16.58 0.64
CA THR A 404 28.27 17.93 0.06
C THR A 404 29.23 18.01 -1.11
N VAL A 405 28.91 18.83 -2.10
CA VAL A 405 29.81 19.22 -3.17
C VAL A 405 30.02 20.73 -3.05
N SER A 406 31.26 21.23 -3.06
CA SER A 406 31.50 22.67 -2.99
C SER A 406 32.75 23.06 -3.76
N GLY A 407 32.71 24.13 -4.54
CA GLY A 407 33.85 24.57 -5.33
C GLY A 407 33.52 25.63 -6.37
N THR A 408 34.43 25.77 -7.33
CA THR A 408 34.28 26.68 -8.48
C THR A 408 33.96 25.87 -9.74
N LEU A 409 32.89 26.24 -10.43
CA LEU A 409 32.64 25.83 -11.80
C LEU A 409 33.02 26.97 -12.75
N HIS A 410 33.45 26.57 -13.94
CA HIS A 410 33.84 27.45 -15.02
C HIS A 410 32.87 27.30 -16.18
N PHE A 411 32.48 28.42 -16.77
CA PHE A 411 31.81 28.46 -18.07
C PHE A 411 32.80 29.00 -19.09
N GLN A 412 32.93 28.34 -20.24
CA GLN A 412 33.79 28.78 -21.35
C GLN A 412 33.09 28.66 -22.69
N LYS A 413 33.21 29.71 -23.51
CA LYS A 413 32.61 29.78 -24.84
C LYS A 413 33.48 30.60 -25.79
N THR A 414 33.98 29.95 -26.84
CA THR A 414 34.80 30.58 -27.87
C THR A 414 33.97 30.90 -29.11
N VAL A 415 34.01 32.15 -29.57
CA VAL A 415 33.36 32.62 -30.79
C VAL A 415 34.39 33.36 -31.64
N GLY A 416 34.81 32.73 -32.75
CA GLY A 416 35.98 33.19 -33.50
C GLY A 416 37.23 33.14 -32.62
N ASN A 417 37.90 34.29 -32.46
CA ASN A 417 39.11 34.41 -31.64
C ASN A 417 38.84 34.97 -30.22
N ILE A 418 37.58 35.04 -29.78
CA ILE A 418 37.21 35.58 -28.46
C ILE A 418 36.69 34.43 -27.60
N THR A 419 37.33 34.17 -26.47
CA THR A 419 36.87 33.23 -25.45
C THR A 419 36.26 33.98 -24.27
N GLU A 420 34.97 33.81 -24.06
CA GLU A 420 34.30 34.19 -22.82
C GLU A 420 34.64 33.14 -21.74
N HIS A 421 35.14 33.58 -20.58
CA HIS A 421 35.41 32.71 -19.43
C HIS A 421 34.79 33.34 -18.18
N LYS A 422 33.95 32.58 -17.47
CA LYS A 422 33.31 32.97 -16.21
C LYS A 422 33.52 31.92 -15.15
N THR A 423 33.37 32.30 -13.89
CA THR A 423 33.44 31.43 -12.70
C THR A 423 32.20 31.59 -11.83
N ALA A 424 31.58 30.50 -11.41
CA ALA A 424 30.45 30.48 -10.48
C ALA A 424 30.76 29.55 -9.29
N PRO A 425 30.30 29.90 -8.06
CA PRO A 425 30.37 28.98 -6.94
C PRO A 425 29.32 27.88 -7.09
N LEU A 426 29.76 26.62 -7.01
CA LEU A 426 28.91 25.45 -6.80
C LEU A 426 28.83 25.15 -5.31
N ASN A 427 27.62 24.95 -4.80
CA ASN A 427 27.38 24.33 -3.50
C ASN A 427 26.20 23.37 -3.58
N ALA A 428 26.38 22.10 -3.27
CA ALA A 428 25.32 21.10 -3.25
C ALA A 428 25.32 20.29 -1.96
N LYS A 429 24.15 19.78 -1.60
CA LYS A 429 23.93 18.86 -0.47
C LYS A 429 23.11 17.69 -0.97
N PHE A 430 23.50 16.49 -0.57
CA PHE A 430 22.73 15.29 -0.86
C PHE A 430 22.66 14.35 0.34
N SER A 431 21.53 13.66 0.42
CA SER A 431 21.19 12.61 1.38
C SER A 431 20.38 11.57 0.60
N TYR A 432 20.82 10.31 0.59
CA TYR A 432 20.10 9.23 -0.11
C TYR A 432 20.22 7.90 0.64
N ILE A 433 19.24 7.01 0.43
CA ILE A 433 19.31 5.64 0.93
C ILE A 433 20.20 4.82 -0.01
N ARG A 434 21.27 4.23 0.53
CA ARG A 434 22.21 3.43 -0.25
C ARG A 434 21.58 2.12 -0.72
N THR A 435 21.57 1.89 -2.03
CA THR A 435 21.00 0.69 -2.66
C THR A 435 22.03 -0.42 -2.97
N GLU A 436 23.31 -0.08 -3.02
CA GLU A 436 24.46 -0.92 -3.39
C GLU A 436 25.72 -0.52 -2.61
#